data_AF-A0A4R0ND23-F1
#
_entry.id   AF-A0A4R0ND23-F1
#
_cell.length_a   1.000
_cell.length_b   1.000
_cell.length_c   1.000
_cell.angle_alpha   90.00
_cell.angle_beta   90.00
_cell.angle_gamma   90.00
#
_symmetry.space_group_name_H-M   'P 1'
#
loop_
_entity.id
_entity.type
_entity.pdbx_description
1 polymer ?
#
loop_
_entity_poly.entity_id
_entity_poly.type
_entity_poly.pdbx_seq_one_letter_code
_entity_poly.pdbx_strand_id
1 'polypeptide(L)' 'YYKEKTKERYKIEAKNSELKNVHGYRRATSYGIQNMEMQGAMAIFTVNLKRILKLI' A
#
# COMPACT_ATOMS: atom_id res chain seq x y z
N TYR A 1 14.90 18.52 -10.08
CA TYR A 1 14.26 17.25 -10.44
C TYR A 1 14.53 16.09 -9.48
N TYR A 2 15.69 15.39 -9.54
CA TYR A 2 15.92 14.19 -8.68
C TYR A 2 15.87 14.50 -7.17
N LYS A 3 16.55 15.58 -6.74
CA LYS A 3 16.56 16.02 -5.33
C LYS A 3 15.16 16.39 -4.80
N GLU A 4 14.29 16.91 -5.65
CA GLU A 4 12.90 17.27 -5.27
C GLU A 4 12.03 16.02 -5.13
N LYS A 5 12.11 15.08 -6.08
CA LYS A 5 11.41 13.79 -5.96
C LYS A 5 11.82 13.02 -4.70
N THR A 6 13.10 13.06 -4.33
CA THR A 6 13.57 12.41 -3.09
C THR A 6 12.93 13.05 -1.84
N LYS A 7 12.73 14.37 -1.83
CA LYS A 7 12.04 15.06 -0.72
C LYS A 7 10.58 14.63 -0.57
N GLU A 8 9.95 14.08 -1.61
CA GLU A 8 8.55 13.60 -1.52
C GLU A 8 8.42 12.13 -1.13
N ARG A 9 9.53 11.37 -1.10
CA ARG A 9 9.51 9.92 -0.82
C ARG A 9 8.89 9.56 0.52
N TYR A 10 8.99 10.43 1.53
CA TYR A 10 8.39 10.18 2.84
C TYR A 10 6.87 9.94 2.73
N LYS A 11 6.19 10.57 1.77
CA LYS A 11 4.74 10.39 1.53
C LYS A 11 4.43 8.95 1.10
N ILE A 12 5.27 8.39 0.23
CA ILE A 12 5.15 7.02 -0.28
C ILE A 12 5.51 6.02 0.81
N GLU A 13 6.56 6.30 1.59
CA GLU A 13 7.02 5.42 2.65
C GLU A 13 6.03 5.31 3.80
N ALA A 14 5.40 6.43 4.19
CA ALA A 14 4.30 6.43 5.15
C ALA A 14 3.15 5.52 4.68
N LYS A 15 2.76 5.61 3.41
CA LYS A 15 1.71 4.78 2.83
C LYS A 15 2.07 3.29 2.80
N ASN A 16 3.30 2.97 2.43
CA ASN A 16 3.80 1.60 2.40
C ASN A 16 3.89 1.00 3.81
N SER A 17 4.29 1.80 4.80
CA SER A 17 4.30 1.39 6.21
C SER A 17 2.88 1.09 6.71
N GLU A 18 1.92 1.96 6.40
CA GLU A 18 0.51 1.74 6.72
C GLU A 18 -0.01 0.43 6.11
N LEU A 19 0.17 0.22 4.80
CA LEU A 19 -0.26 -1.00 4.12
C LEU A 19 0.36 -2.25 4.77
N LYS A 20 1.67 -2.23 5.01
CA LYS A 20 2.41 -3.37 5.56
C LYS A 20 1.98 -3.71 7.00
N ASN A 21 1.90 -2.70 7.87
CA ASN A 21 1.75 -2.91 9.31
C ASN A 21 0.29 -2.89 9.76
N VAL A 22 -0.53 -1.97 9.24
CA VAL A 22 -1.93 -1.79 9.67
C VAL A 22 -2.86 -2.71 8.89
N HIS A 23 -2.63 -2.87 7.59
CA HIS A 23 -3.52 -3.62 6.69
C HIS A 23 -3.01 -5.03 6.37
N GLY A 24 -1.98 -5.51 7.08
CA GLY A 24 -1.48 -6.88 6.98
C GLY A 24 -0.77 -7.23 5.67
N TYR A 25 -0.47 -6.25 4.80
CA TYR A 25 0.19 -6.48 3.51
C TYR A 25 1.64 -6.99 3.65
N ARG A 26 2.23 -6.92 4.85
CA ARG A 26 3.62 -7.37 5.07
C ARG A 26 3.81 -8.86 4.80
N ARG A 27 2.81 -9.69 5.07
CA ARG A 27 2.91 -11.16 4.95
C ARG A 27 2.28 -11.62 3.65
N ALA A 28 3.03 -12.37 2.85
CA ALA A 28 2.49 -13.03 1.68
C ALA A 28 1.43 -14.07 2.10
N THR A 29 0.26 -14.05 1.45
CA THR A 29 -0.80 -15.04 1.67
C THR A 29 -0.59 -16.32 0.87
N SER A 30 0.17 -16.25 -0.22
CA SER A 30 0.53 -17.38 -1.08
C SER A 30 1.89 -17.15 -1.73
N TYR A 31 2.50 -18.22 -2.23
CA TYR A 31 3.76 -18.18 -2.96
C TYR A 31 3.56 -17.72 -4.41
N GLY A 32 4.58 -17.06 -4.98
CA GLY A 32 4.60 -16.65 -6.38
C GLY A 32 4.33 -15.16 -6.60
N ILE A 33 4.99 -14.58 -7.62
CA ILE A 33 4.95 -13.13 -7.92
C ILE A 33 3.52 -12.69 -8.26
N GLN A 34 2.82 -13.43 -9.11
CA GLN A 34 1.44 -13.12 -9.50
C GLN A 34 0.48 -13.05 -8.30
N ASN A 35 0.65 -13.95 -7.32
CA ASN A 35 -0.16 -13.94 -6.10
C ASN A 35 0.16 -12.73 -5.22
N MET A 36 1.43 -12.34 -5.12
CA MET A 36 1.84 -11.13 -4.41
C MET A 36 1.35 -9.85 -5.10
N GLU A 37 1.34 -9.82 -6.44
CA GLU A 37 0.78 -8.72 -7.22
C GLU A 37 -0.72 -8.56 -6.97
N MET A 38 -1.48 -9.66 -7.04
CA MET A 38 -2.90 -9.67 -6.74
C MET A 38 -3.18 -9.25 -5.29
N GLN A 39 -2.40 -9.77 -4.33
CA GLN A 39 -2.50 -9.35 -2.92
C GLN A 39 -2.27 -7.84 -2.77
N GLY A 40 -1.26 -7.28 -3.46
CA GLY A 40 -0.98 -5.85 -3.45
C GLY A 40 -2.12 -5.02 -4.04
N ALA A 41 -2.63 -5.43 -5.20
CA ALA A 41 -3.75 -4.77 -5.87
C ALA A 41 -5.01 -4.75 -4.99
N MET A 42 -5.37 -5.90 -4.42
CA MET A 42 -6.51 -6.03 -3.51
C MET A 42 -6.33 -5.21 -2.23
N ALA A 43 -5.14 -5.23 -1.61
CA ALA A 43 -4.87 -4.46 -0.40
C ALA A 43 -5.01 -2.95 -0.66
N ILE A 44 -4.46 -2.43 -1.76
CA ILE A 44 -4.58 -1.01 -2.11
C ILE A 44 -6.03 -0.62 -2.37
N PHE A 45 -6.74 -1.42 -3.17
CA PHE A 45 -8.13 -1.17 -3.52
C PHE A 45 -9.04 -1.14 -2.29
N THR A 46 -9.00 -2.19 -1.48
CA THR A 46 -9.85 -2.32 -0.28
C THR A 46 -9.57 -1.22 0.76
N VAL A 47 -8.29 -0.88 0.97
CA VAL A 47 -7.90 0.19 1.91
C VAL A 47 -8.39 1.55 1.42
N ASN A 48 -8.35 1.82 0.11
CA ASN A 48 -8.89 3.05 -0.44
C ASN A 48 -10.42 3.12 -0.32
N LEU A 49 -11.13 2.02 -0.60
CA LEU A 49 -12.58 1.94 -0.38
C LEU A 49 -12.95 2.24 1.08
N LYS A 50 -12.26 1.62 2.05
CA LYS A 50 -12.49 1.89 3.48
C LYS A 50 -12.32 3.37 3.86
N ARG A 51 -11.39 4.09 3.23
CA ARG A 51 -11.21 5.53 3.49
C ARG A 51 -12.35 6.35 2.92
N ILE A 52 -12.78 6.09 1.69
CA ILE A 52 -13.90 6.79 1.06
C ILE A 52 -15.17 6.60 1.89
N LEU A 53 -15.47 5.36 2.28
CA LEU A 53 -16.64 5.03 3.09
C LEU A 53 -16.64 5.66 4.49
N LYS A 54 -15.47 6.04 5.03
CA LYS A 54 -15.37 6.75 6.32
C LYS A 54 -15.55 8.27 6.18
N LEU A 55 -15.38 8.81 4.98
CA LEU A 55 -15.52 10.23 4.68
C LEU A 55 -16.95 10.59 4.26
N ILE A 56 -17.74 9.60 3.87
CA ILE A 56 -19.19 9.68 3.68
C ILE A 56 -19.85 9.47 5.05
#